data_AF-A0A183ADX6-F1
#
_entry.id   AF-A0A183ADX6-F1
#
_cell.length_a   1.000
_cell.length_b   1.000
_cell.length_c   1.000
_cell.angle_alpha   90.00
_cell.angle_beta   90.00
_cell.angle_gamma   90.00
#
_symmetry.space_group_name_H-M   'P 1'
#
loop_
_entity.id
_entity.type
_entity.pdbx_description
1 polymer ?
#
loop_
_entity_poly.entity_id
_entity_poly.type
_entity_poly.pdbx_seq_one_letter_code
_entity_poly.pdbx_strand_id
1 'polypeptide(L)'
;MDRYLSEWLHVRRGGTWHFSRLRCAGHSYSPTNRSPETETQTIPNGTVYHPCYMLPEFRSPRPGTSTGRTRSVRRYGDHPDWAHVPLTTFLACPYNLAHNRQTRMLADLPRLGCYRNLVNWSIPTEGSNPNLTQIQHDLSVSAKHSLLTRICAFGFSEHLVYTQYMLQRSLHVVFQQLLIGTPSVPLPTDRQTHAALIRATLNTDELKAVEDRIQLDTELYRFARALFTRRLTLHLVSDSFVPFSLRRPLRTLLFHRPTALWAGLEHLLLGNLSQPLTPFAFRLQKILIRSFIRQGSTALTESNTKSNRNKWVNKLASDFAHAGLLTAFSGSSQENKVTHVKENLDEKEREEVYEDKGSLTFDSPYFPSQRVTGEQNEHSIEYPIP
;
A
#
# COMPACT_ATOMS: atom_id res chain seq x y z
N MET A 1 9.44 2.38 -2.59
CA MET A 1 9.59 3.54 -3.49
C MET A 1 8.36 4.44 -3.45
N ASP A 2 7.20 3.98 -3.97
CA ASP A 2 6.02 4.83 -4.15
C ASP A 2 5.53 5.53 -2.86
N ARG A 3 5.58 4.85 -1.72
CA ARG A 3 5.27 5.45 -0.41
C ARG A 3 6.16 6.67 -0.10
N TYR A 4 7.45 6.60 -0.41
CA TYR A 4 8.42 7.69 -0.17
C TYR A 4 8.16 8.89 -1.07
N LEU A 5 7.95 8.63 -2.37
CA LEU A 5 7.60 9.66 -3.33
C LEU A 5 6.26 10.31 -3.00
N SER A 6 5.28 9.55 -2.53
CA SER A 6 4.00 10.07 -2.06
C SER A 6 4.17 11.02 -0.86
N GLU A 7 5.01 10.65 0.11
CA GLU A 7 5.32 11.50 1.26
C GLU A 7 6.04 12.79 0.82
N TRP A 8 7.04 12.68 -0.05
CA TRP A 8 7.72 13.85 -0.63
C TRP A 8 6.74 14.82 -1.28
N LEU A 9 5.82 14.33 -2.12
CA LEU A 9 4.80 15.17 -2.75
C LEU A 9 3.84 15.78 -1.72
N HIS A 10 3.54 15.08 -0.64
CA HIS A 10 2.70 15.62 0.44
C HIS A 10 3.43 16.73 1.22
N VAL A 11 4.71 16.53 1.52
CA VAL A 11 5.57 17.52 2.19
C VAL A 11 5.76 18.77 1.34
N ARG A 12 5.99 18.61 0.04
CA ARG A 12 6.07 19.74 -0.91
C ARG A 12 4.82 20.62 -0.92
N ARG A 13 3.67 20.10 -0.49
CA ARG A 13 2.39 20.81 -0.38
C ARG A 13 2.15 21.39 1.02
N GLY A 14 3.16 21.38 1.90
CA GLY A 14 3.11 21.94 3.24
C GLY A 14 2.82 20.91 4.35
N GLY A 15 2.74 19.62 4.03
CA GLY A 15 2.53 18.60 5.05
C GLY A 15 3.77 18.41 5.94
N THR A 16 3.60 18.52 7.26
CA THR A 16 4.72 18.38 8.23
C THR A 16 4.49 17.30 9.28
N TRP A 17 3.23 16.92 9.53
CA TRP A 17 2.83 16.09 10.68
C TRP A 17 3.39 16.55 12.03
N HIS A 18 3.64 17.85 12.20
CA HIS A 18 4.35 18.41 13.37
C HIS A 18 3.68 18.13 14.73
N PHE A 19 2.37 17.92 14.76
CA PHE A 19 1.64 17.50 15.97
C PHE A 19 1.98 16.07 16.44
N SER A 20 2.75 15.31 15.65
CA SER A 20 3.21 13.98 16.05
C SER A 20 4.10 14.07 17.27
N ARG A 21 3.72 13.39 18.36
CA ARG A 21 4.45 13.43 19.64
C ARG A 21 5.73 12.60 19.65
N LEU A 22 5.87 11.64 18.73
CA LEU A 22 7.02 10.72 18.69
C LEU A 22 7.24 10.05 20.06
N ARG A 23 6.17 9.54 20.68
CA ARG A 23 6.22 8.98 22.03
C ARG A 23 7.02 7.68 22.05
N CYS A 24 7.98 7.58 22.95
CA CYS A 24 8.78 6.38 23.17
C CYS A 24 9.26 6.32 24.63
N ALA A 25 9.14 5.15 25.27
CA ALA A 25 9.53 4.92 26.67
C ALA A 25 8.96 5.97 27.65
N GLY A 26 7.72 6.42 27.43
CA GLY A 26 7.06 7.44 28.27
C GLY A 26 7.42 8.90 27.92
N HIS A 27 8.42 9.14 27.08
CA HIS A 27 8.88 10.49 26.70
C HIS A 27 8.40 10.90 25.30
N SER A 28 8.29 12.21 25.07
CA SER A 28 7.97 12.82 23.77
C SER A 28 9.26 13.31 23.12
N TYR A 29 9.51 12.93 21.88
CA TYR A 29 10.69 13.36 21.12
C TYR A 29 10.36 14.46 20.09
N SER A 30 9.09 14.88 19.98
CA SER A 30 8.71 16.00 19.12
C SER A 30 9.40 17.31 19.59
N PRO A 31 9.90 18.16 18.68
CA PRO A 31 10.43 19.47 19.05
C PRO A 31 9.35 20.29 19.75
N THR A 32 9.62 20.76 20.96
CA THR A 32 8.73 21.67 21.68
C THR A 32 8.87 23.07 21.09
N ASN A 33 7.76 23.79 20.90
CA ASN A 33 7.74 25.21 20.48
C ASN A 33 8.38 26.18 21.50
N ARG A 34 9.14 25.70 22.49
CA ARG A 34 9.82 26.55 23.47
C ARG A 34 11.13 27.07 22.88
N SER A 35 11.28 28.39 22.89
CA SER A 35 12.56 29.06 22.70
C SER A 35 13.63 28.42 23.60
N PRO A 36 14.90 28.37 23.17
CA PRO A 36 16.00 27.76 23.93
C PRO A 36 16.31 28.41 25.29
N GLU A 37 15.62 29.47 25.69
CA GLU A 37 16.08 30.40 26.72
C GLU A 37 15.46 30.20 28.10
N THR A 38 14.55 29.24 28.30
CA THR A 38 13.91 29.10 29.63
C THR A 38 13.49 27.66 29.92
N GLU A 39 14.46 26.85 30.34
CA GLU A 39 14.34 25.92 31.46
C GLU A 39 15.60 25.06 31.56
N THR A 40 16.27 25.14 32.71
CA THR A 40 17.27 24.21 33.21
C THR A 40 16.64 22.85 33.56
N GLN A 41 15.98 22.21 32.59
CA GLN A 41 15.77 20.77 32.62
C GLN A 41 16.84 20.13 31.76
N THR A 42 17.94 19.78 32.41
CA THR A 42 18.95 18.85 31.91
C THR A 42 18.25 17.53 31.55
N ILE A 43 17.82 17.37 30.30
CA ILE A 43 17.57 16.05 29.72
C ILE A 43 18.94 15.38 29.65
N PRO A 44 19.22 14.32 30.43
CA PRO A 44 20.53 13.70 30.43
C PRO A 44 20.73 13.00 29.09
N ASN A 45 21.56 13.58 28.22
CA ASN A 45 22.12 12.95 27.01
C ASN A 45 21.12 12.39 25.97
N GLY A 46 20.01 13.08 25.71
CA GLY A 46 19.03 12.66 24.68
C GLY A 46 18.88 13.70 23.57
N THR A 47 19.40 13.41 22.38
CA THR A 47 19.23 14.24 21.18
C THR A 47 17.74 14.47 20.90
N VAL A 48 17.29 15.72 21.04
CA VAL A 48 15.96 16.13 20.61
C VAL A 48 15.90 16.00 19.09
N TYR A 49 14.81 15.44 18.57
CA TYR A 49 14.61 15.35 17.13
C TYR A 49 14.43 16.77 16.54
N HIS A 50 15.21 17.10 15.51
CA HIS A 50 15.09 18.36 14.79
C HIS A 50 14.50 18.12 13.40
N PRO A 51 13.28 18.61 13.10
CA PRO A 51 12.70 18.51 11.77
C PRO A 51 13.53 19.26 10.73
N CYS A 52 13.65 18.68 9.54
CA CYS A 52 14.44 19.24 8.45
C CYS A 52 14.06 20.69 8.09
N TYR A 53 12.78 21.03 8.11
CA TYR A 53 12.32 22.39 7.79
C TYR A 53 12.70 23.44 8.84
N MET A 54 13.10 23.04 10.04
CA MET A 54 13.59 23.97 11.06
C MET A 54 15.07 24.30 10.88
N LEU A 55 15.83 23.42 10.22
CA LEU A 55 17.26 23.53 10.00
C LEU A 55 17.57 24.51 8.85
N PRO A 56 18.39 25.56 9.07
CA PRO A 56 18.69 26.58 8.06
C PRO A 56 19.18 26.02 6.72
N GLU A 57 20.04 24.99 6.76
CA GLU A 57 20.66 24.37 5.60
C GLU A 57 19.69 23.56 4.72
N PHE A 58 18.51 23.19 5.25
CA PHE A 58 17.50 22.42 4.53
C PHE A 58 16.23 23.24 4.20
N ARG A 59 16.20 24.55 4.51
CA ARG A 59 15.05 25.40 4.15
C ARG A 59 14.99 25.63 2.64
N SER A 60 13.79 25.51 2.07
CA SER A 60 13.54 25.86 0.66
C SER A 60 13.80 27.36 0.45
N PRO A 61 14.52 27.77 -0.61
CA PRO A 61 14.57 29.17 -1.03
C PRO A 61 13.15 29.64 -1.34
N ARG A 62 12.69 30.72 -0.69
CA ARG A 62 11.39 31.32 -1.03
C ARG A 62 11.51 31.94 -2.43
N PRO A 63 10.66 31.59 -3.40
CA PRO A 63 10.67 32.25 -4.70
C PRO A 63 10.23 33.72 -4.53
N GLY A 64 11.17 34.64 -4.76
CA GLY A 64 10.93 36.06 -5.07
C GLY A 64 10.32 36.94 -3.97
N THR A 65 11.18 37.61 -3.19
CA THR A 65 10.90 38.98 -2.72
C THR A 65 11.94 39.93 -3.28
N SER A 66 11.91 40.11 -4.60
CA SER A 66 12.52 41.26 -5.28
C SER A 66 11.41 42.23 -5.66
N THR A 67 10.75 42.83 -4.67
CA THR A 67 10.07 44.13 -4.76
C THR A 67 9.58 44.48 -3.35
N GLY A 68 9.95 45.67 -2.87
CA GLY A 68 9.72 46.17 -1.52
C GLY A 68 8.25 46.45 -1.19
N ARG A 69 7.42 45.40 -1.13
CA ARG A 69 6.15 45.41 -0.41
C ARG A 69 6.01 44.09 0.33
N THR A 70 6.26 44.15 1.63
CA THR A 70 5.97 43.13 2.63
C THR A 70 4.47 42.83 2.60
N ARG A 71 4.05 41.92 1.71
CA ARG A 71 2.73 41.31 1.79
C ARG A 71 2.72 40.48 3.06
N SER A 72 1.99 40.97 4.06
CA SER A 72 1.76 40.27 5.31
C SER A 72 1.33 38.84 5.03
N VAL A 73 2.10 37.90 5.56
CA VAL A 73 1.83 36.48 5.65
C VAL A 73 0.34 36.25 5.92
N ARG A 74 -0.31 35.38 5.12
CA ARG A 74 -1.62 34.83 5.51
C ARG A 74 -1.40 34.07 6.82
N ARG A 75 -1.63 34.75 7.94
CA ARG A 75 -1.64 34.20 9.29
C ARG A 75 -2.88 33.31 9.42
N TYR A 76 -2.67 32.02 9.25
CA TYR A 76 -3.48 31.01 9.92
C TYR A 76 -2.52 30.02 10.57
N GLY A 77 -2.00 30.40 11.75
CA GLY A 77 -1.06 29.63 12.56
C GLY A 77 0.37 29.57 12.00
N ASP A 78 1.31 30.30 12.59
CA ASP A 78 2.72 30.43 12.15
C ASP A 78 3.57 29.16 12.39
N HIS A 79 3.15 28.00 11.90
CA HIS A 79 3.98 26.80 11.91
C HIS A 79 4.82 26.72 10.62
N PRO A 80 6.17 26.65 10.69
CA PRO A 80 7.01 26.53 9.50
C PRO A 80 6.72 25.20 8.77
N ASP A 81 6.60 25.24 7.46
CA ASP A 81 6.45 24.05 6.63
C ASP A 81 7.70 23.78 5.79
N TRP A 82 7.67 22.66 5.05
CA TRP A 82 8.70 22.32 4.08
C TRP A 82 8.16 22.39 2.65
N ALA A 83 7.29 23.38 2.38
CA ALA A 83 6.69 23.53 1.06
C ALA A 83 7.75 23.72 -0.03
N HIS A 84 7.43 23.23 -1.22
CA HIS A 84 8.28 23.32 -2.43
C HIS A 84 9.67 22.67 -2.32
N VAL A 85 9.97 21.87 -1.29
CA VAL A 85 11.26 21.20 -1.13
C VAL A 85 11.61 20.31 -2.36
N PRO A 86 12.78 20.50 -3.00
CA PRO A 86 13.19 19.64 -4.11
C PRO A 86 13.54 18.23 -3.59
N LEU A 87 13.48 17.22 -4.47
CA LEU A 87 13.74 15.83 -4.09
C LEU A 87 15.14 15.65 -3.48
N THR A 88 16.14 16.33 -4.04
CA THR A 88 17.53 16.32 -3.57
C THR A 88 17.65 16.78 -2.12
N THR A 89 17.07 17.93 -1.76
CA THR A 89 17.06 18.44 -0.37
C THR A 89 16.25 17.53 0.56
N PHE A 90 15.14 16.97 0.07
CA PHE A 90 14.34 16.01 0.84
C PHE A 90 15.12 14.73 1.16
N LEU A 91 15.91 14.22 0.22
CA LEU A 91 16.80 13.06 0.41
C LEU A 91 17.99 13.38 1.31
N ALA A 92 18.56 14.58 1.18
CA ALA A 92 19.80 14.96 1.86
C ALA A 92 19.65 15.07 3.38
N CYS A 93 18.48 15.47 3.88
CA CYS A 93 18.29 15.67 5.32
C CYS A 93 18.38 14.34 6.11
N PRO A 94 19.33 14.20 7.05
CA PRO A 94 19.49 12.98 7.85
C PRO A 94 18.36 12.78 8.88
N TYR A 95 17.66 13.84 9.25
CA TYR A 95 16.52 13.83 10.17
C TYR A 95 15.16 13.65 9.44
N ASN A 96 15.15 13.30 8.16
CA ASN A 96 13.90 13.11 7.45
C ASN A 96 13.19 11.84 7.93
N LEU A 97 12.03 12.00 8.59
CA LEU A 97 11.24 10.88 9.08
C LEU A 97 10.63 10.03 7.95
N ALA A 98 10.69 10.47 6.69
CA ALA A 98 10.33 9.64 5.55
C ALA A 98 11.30 8.47 5.33
N HIS A 99 12.56 8.60 5.75
CA HIS A 99 13.56 7.53 5.67
C HIS A 99 13.12 6.34 6.52
N ASN A 100 13.11 5.14 5.91
CA ASN A 100 12.72 3.87 6.55
C ASN A 100 11.48 3.96 7.46
N ARG A 101 10.48 4.76 7.03
CA ARG A 101 9.32 5.13 7.84
C ARG A 101 8.51 3.92 8.29
N GLN A 102 8.24 2.97 7.39
CA GLN A 102 7.41 1.81 7.75
C GLN A 102 8.12 0.94 8.79
N THR A 103 9.41 0.70 8.60
CA THR A 103 10.25 -0.06 9.52
C THR A 103 10.30 0.60 10.89
N ARG A 104 10.57 1.90 10.95
CA ARG A 104 10.59 2.64 12.21
C ARG A 104 9.25 2.65 12.93
N MET A 105 8.13 2.77 12.20
CA MET A 105 6.79 2.83 12.80
C MET A 105 6.29 1.47 13.29
N LEU A 106 6.83 0.36 12.77
CA LEU A 106 6.44 -0.99 13.16
C LEU A 106 7.38 -1.60 14.21
N ALA A 107 8.58 -1.05 14.39
CA ALA A 107 9.53 -1.53 15.38
C ALA A 107 9.18 -1.12 16.82
N ASP A 108 9.63 -1.94 17.78
CA ASP A 108 9.61 -1.65 19.21
C ASP A 108 10.75 -0.69 19.58
N LEU A 109 10.55 0.60 19.32
CA LEU A 109 11.57 1.65 19.53
C LEU A 109 12.12 1.77 20.96
N PRO A 110 11.34 1.56 22.04
CA PRO A 110 11.87 1.57 23.42
C PRO A 110 13.07 0.64 23.62
N ARG A 111 13.05 -0.55 23.00
CA ARG A 111 14.14 -1.54 23.08
C ARG A 111 15.37 -1.15 22.26
N LEU A 112 15.24 -0.18 21.36
CA LEU A 112 16.28 0.28 20.43
C LEU A 112 16.85 1.65 20.81
N GLY A 113 16.58 2.13 22.02
CA GLY A 113 17.05 3.42 22.50
C GLY A 113 16.24 4.61 21.96
N CYS A 114 14.98 4.39 21.57
CA CYS A 114 14.09 5.42 21.03
C CYS A 114 14.73 6.20 19.87
N TYR A 115 14.52 7.51 19.76
CA TYR A 115 14.98 8.29 18.60
C TYR A 115 16.47 8.64 18.63
N ARG A 116 17.25 8.16 19.61
CA ARG A 116 18.71 8.41 19.69
C ARG A 116 19.45 7.95 18.43
N ASN A 117 18.99 6.87 17.81
CA ASN A 117 19.59 6.26 16.63
C ASN A 117 18.92 6.67 15.30
N LEU A 118 18.08 7.71 15.28
CA LEU A 118 17.31 8.08 14.07
C LEU A 118 18.19 8.30 12.84
N VAL A 119 19.30 9.03 13.02
CA VAL A 119 20.25 9.29 11.93
C VAL A 119 20.90 7.99 11.47
N ASN A 120 21.35 7.15 12.41
CA ASN A 120 21.99 5.85 12.13
C ASN A 120 21.08 4.91 11.34
N TRP A 121 19.77 4.90 11.62
CA TRP A 121 18.78 4.14 10.87
C TRP A 121 18.57 4.64 9.43
N SER A 122 18.96 5.88 9.15
CA SER A 122 18.67 6.59 7.90
C SER A 122 19.94 6.85 7.04
N ILE A 123 21.09 6.32 7.47
CA ILE A 123 22.33 6.34 6.71
C ILE A 123 22.10 5.52 5.42
N PRO A 124 22.36 6.12 4.24
CA PRO A 124 22.26 5.40 2.98
C PRO A 124 23.40 4.39 2.91
N THR A 125 23.13 3.22 2.36
CA THR A 125 24.18 2.20 2.22
C THR A 125 24.65 2.16 0.78
N GLU A 126 25.88 2.59 0.57
CA GLU A 126 26.47 2.74 -0.75
C GLU A 126 26.86 1.38 -1.35
N GLY A 127 26.54 1.14 -2.63
CA GLY A 127 26.98 -0.03 -3.40
C GLY A 127 25.94 -1.13 -3.67
N SER A 128 26.38 -2.19 -4.37
CA SER A 128 25.52 -3.26 -4.91
C SER A 128 25.09 -4.33 -3.91
N ASN A 129 25.87 -4.55 -2.84
CA ASN A 129 25.56 -5.47 -1.74
C ASN A 129 25.85 -4.80 -0.39
N PRO A 130 25.00 -3.86 0.02
CA PRO A 130 25.38 -2.98 1.08
C PRO A 130 24.97 -3.62 2.42
N ASN A 131 25.97 -4.01 3.22
CA ASN A 131 25.74 -4.67 4.51
C ASN A 131 25.10 -3.68 5.49
N LEU A 132 23.94 -4.04 6.04
CA LEU A 132 23.30 -3.24 7.07
C LEU A 132 24.19 -3.15 8.30
N THR A 133 24.28 -1.96 8.89
CA THR A 133 24.89 -1.80 10.22
C THR A 133 24.08 -2.57 11.25
N GLN A 134 24.69 -2.95 12.38
CA GLN A 134 23.98 -3.66 13.46
C GLN A 134 22.73 -2.88 13.92
N ILE A 135 22.84 -1.56 14.04
CA ILE A 135 21.73 -0.68 14.47
C ILE A 135 20.56 -0.70 13.46
N GLN A 136 20.85 -0.76 12.16
CA GLN A 136 19.84 -0.90 11.11
C GLN A 136 19.22 -2.30 11.10
N HIS A 137 20.04 -3.33 11.30
CA HIS A 137 19.60 -4.72 11.41
C HIS A 137 18.64 -4.90 12.59
N ASP A 138 18.96 -4.35 13.76
CA ASP A 138 18.11 -4.43 14.96
C ASP A 138 16.74 -3.78 14.74
N LEU A 139 16.69 -2.63 14.05
CA LEU A 139 15.43 -1.99 13.66
C LEU A 139 14.62 -2.89 12.70
N SER A 140 15.27 -3.45 11.68
CA SER A 140 14.64 -4.35 10.70
C SER A 140 14.05 -5.59 11.38
N VAL A 141 14.82 -6.26 12.25
CA VAL A 141 14.37 -7.45 13.00
C VAL A 141 13.19 -7.10 13.92
N SER A 142 13.25 -5.99 14.64
CA SER A 142 12.18 -5.55 15.54
C SER A 142 10.87 -5.28 14.79
N ALA A 143 10.94 -4.64 13.62
CA ALA A 143 9.77 -4.39 12.77
C ALA A 143 9.16 -5.70 12.22
N LYS A 144 9.99 -6.61 11.70
CA LYS A 144 9.55 -7.92 11.21
C LYS A 144 8.92 -8.76 12.32
N HIS A 145 9.53 -8.78 13.50
CA HIS A 145 8.98 -9.46 14.67
C HIS A 145 7.59 -8.91 15.01
N SER A 146 7.44 -7.58 15.10
CA SER A 146 6.15 -6.96 15.41
C SER A 146 5.07 -7.27 14.36
N LEU A 147 5.43 -7.26 13.07
CA LEU A 147 4.51 -7.65 11.99
C LEU A 147 4.08 -9.13 12.10
N LEU A 148 5.00 -10.01 12.51
CA LEU A 148 4.77 -11.43 12.65
C LEU A 148 3.91 -11.77 13.88
N THR A 149 4.17 -11.12 15.02
CA THR A 149 3.64 -11.55 16.34
C THR A 149 2.60 -10.62 16.94
N ARG A 150 2.63 -9.31 16.65
CA ARG A 150 1.77 -8.31 17.29
C ARG A 150 0.64 -7.81 16.39
N ILE A 151 0.78 -7.95 15.07
CA ILE A 151 -0.21 -7.48 14.09
C ILE A 151 -1.02 -8.67 13.57
N CYS A 152 -2.30 -8.72 13.96
CA CYS A 152 -3.23 -9.77 13.54
C CYS A 152 -3.45 -9.76 12.02
N ALA A 153 -3.65 -8.59 11.44
CA ALA A 153 -3.91 -8.42 10.01
C ALA A 153 -3.30 -7.13 9.47
N PHE A 154 -2.81 -7.19 8.24
CA PHE A 154 -2.34 -6.05 7.46
C PHE A 154 -2.62 -6.31 5.98
N GLY A 155 -2.46 -5.30 5.14
CA GLY A 155 -2.62 -5.44 3.70
C GLY A 155 -1.83 -4.43 2.91
N PHE A 156 -1.99 -4.51 1.60
CA PHE A 156 -1.28 -3.72 0.62
C PHE A 156 -2.23 -2.81 -0.16
N SER A 157 -1.78 -1.58 -0.41
CA SER A 157 -2.50 -0.58 -1.22
C SER A 157 -2.71 -1.03 -2.66
N GLU A 158 -1.79 -1.84 -3.18
CA GLU A 158 -1.76 -2.36 -4.54
C GLU A 158 -2.58 -3.66 -4.71
N HIS A 159 -3.03 -4.26 -3.61
CA HIS A 159 -3.76 -5.54 -3.59
C HIS A 159 -5.06 -5.45 -2.77
N LEU A 160 -5.84 -4.38 -2.96
CA LEU A 160 -7.03 -4.07 -2.17
C LEU A 160 -8.08 -5.20 -2.11
N VAL A 161 -8.25 -6.01 -3.15
CA VAL A 161 -9.15 -7.18 -3.13
C VAL A 161 -8.70 -8.20 -2.08
N TYR A 162 -7.41 -8.55 -2.07
CA TYR A 162 -6.87 -9.45 -1.07
C TYR A 162 -6.76 -8.80 0.31
N THR A 163 -6.48 -7.49 0.38
CA THR A 163 -6.49 -6.74 1.64
C THR A 163 -7.88 -6.81 2.28
N GLN A 164 -8.95 -6.57 1.52
CA GLN A 164 -10.31 -6.71 2.02
C GLN A 164 -10.57 -8.13 2.51
N TYR A 165 -10.23 -9.13 1.69
CA TYR A 165 -10.36 -10.54 2.07
C TYR A 165 -9.67 -10.85 3.41
N MET A 166 -8.40 -10.45 3.52
CA MET A 166 -7.57 -10.70 4.70
C MET A 166 -8.14 -10.05 5.95
N LEU A 167 -8.56 -8.79 5.86
CA LEU A 167 -9.15 -8.07 6.99
C LEU A 167 -10.48 -8.71 7.43
N GLN A 168 -11.36 -9.06 6.47
CA GLN A 168 -12.62 -9.74 6.80
C GLN A 168 -12.40 -11.09 7.48
N ARG A 169 -11.45 -11.90 7.00
CA ARG A 169 -11.15 -13.23 7.56
C ARG A 169 -10.43 -13.16 8.91
N SER A 170 -9.52 -12.21 9.08
CA SER A 170 -8.74 -12.10 10.31
C SER A 170 -9.49 -11.42 11.46
N LEU A 171 -10.40 -10.49 11.13
CA LEU A 171 -11.17 -9.72 12.13
C LEU A 171 -12.61 -10.22 12.30
N HIS A 172 -13.04 -11.19 11.50
CA HIS A 172 -14.41 -11.70 11.48
C HIS A 172 -15.46 -10.60 11.24
N VAL A 173 -15.17 -9.71 10.29
CA VAL A 173 -16.06 -8.59 9.91
C VAL A 173 -16.43 -8.67 8.42
N VAL A 174 -17.46 -7.92 8.03
CA VAL A 174 -17.80 -7.67 6.62
C VAL A 174 -17.78 -6.17 6.38
N PHE A 175 -17.10 -5.73 5.32
CA PHE A 175 -17.12 -4.31 4.94
C PHE A 175 -18.39 -3.97 4.17
N GLN A 176 -19.02 -2.84 4.50
CA GLN A 176 -20.20 -2.34 3.79
C GLN A 176 -19.87 -1.90 2.35
N GLN A 177 -18.63 -1.50 2.09
CA GLN A 177 -18.16 -1.06 0.78
C GLN A 177 -16.95 -1.86 0.34
N LEU A 178 -16.83 -2.08 -0.96
CA LEU A 178 -15.64 -2.67 -1.57
C LEU A 178 -14.46 -1.70 -1.43
N LEU A 179 -13.32 -2.16 -0.93
CA LEU A 179 -12.12 -1.32 -0.83
C LEU A 179 -11.62 -0.83 -2.19
N ILE A 180 -11.84 -1.63 -3.25
CA ILE A 180 -11.53 -1.25 -4.63
C ILE A 180 -12.55 -0.25 -5.21
N GLY A 181 -13.69 -0.04 -4.56
CA GLY A 181 -14.76 0.85 -5.01
C GLY A 181 -15.54 0.38 -6.25
N THR A 182 -15.11 -0.67 -6.95
CA THR A 182 -15.76 -1.17 -8.18
C THR A 182 -16.05 -2.68 -8.06
N PRO A 183 -17.01 -3.24 -8.83
CA PRO A 183 -17.27 -4.68 -8.83
C PRO A 183 -16.35 -5.47 -9.78
N SER A 184 -15.33 -4.82 -10.35
CA SER A 184 -14.45 -5.39 -11.37
C SER A 184 -13.04 -5.61 -10.81
N VAL A 185 -12.33 -6.60 -11.35
CA VAL A 185 -10.92 -6.83 -10.99
C VAL A 185 -10.09 -5.63 -11.47
N PRO A 186 -9.31 -4.96 -10.60
CA PRO A 186 -8.54 -3.78 -10.98
C PRO A 186 -7.49 -4.08 -12.05
N LEU A 187 -7.51 -3.30 -13.13
CA LEU A 187 -6.50 -3.32 -14.18
C LEU A 187 -5.26 -2.53 -13.77
N PRO A 188 -4.10 -2.72 -14.45
CA PRO A 188 -2.89 -1.94 -14.14
C PRO A 188 -3.11 -0.42 -14.22
N THR A 189 -3.95 0.05 -15.14
CA THR A 189 -4.33 1.47 -15.29
C THR A 189 -5.04 2.03 -14.07
N ASP A 190 -5.81 1.20 -13.36
CA ASP A 190 -6.55 1.62 -12.15
C ASP A 190 -5.64 1.83 -10.93
N ARG A 191 -4.36 1.45 -11.04
CA ARG A 191 -3.37 1.51 -9.95
C ARG A 191 -2.41 2.70 -10.10
N GLN A 192 -2.66 3.62 -11.03
CA GLN A 192 -1.82 4.80 -11.21
C GLN A 192 -2.00 5.78 -10.03
N THR A 193 -0.95 5.94 -9.25
CA THR A 193 -0.88 6.90 -8.14
C THR A 193 -0.02 8.10 -8.53
N HIS A 194 -0.12 9.21 -7.78
CA HIS A 194 0.79 10.35 -7.94
C HIS A 194 2.26 9.95 -7.83
N ALA A 195 2.56 8.99 -6.96
CA ALA A 195 3.90 8.46 -6.80
C ALA A 195 4.34 7.65 -8.03
N ALA A 196 3.45 6.84 -8.62
CA ALA A 196 3.76 6.07 -9.82
C ALA A 196 4.06 6.99 -11.03
N LEU A 197 3.32 8.09 -11.18
CA LEU A 197 3.55 9.07 -12.24
C LEU A 197 4.89 9.77 -12.08
N ILE A 198 5.19 10.26 -10.87
CA ILE A 198 6.47 10.89 -10.57
C ILE A 198 7.63 9.92 -10.72
N ARG A 199 7.46 8.67 -10.28
CA ARG A 199 8.50 7.64 -10.42
C ARG A 199 8.90 7.44 -11.88
N ALA A 200 7.96 7.57 -12.82
CA ALA A 200 8.23 7.44 -14.24
C ALA A 200 9.01 8.64 -14.83
N THR A 201 9.06 9.79 -14.14
CA THR A 201 9.80 10.98 -14.60
C THR A 201 11.20 11.11 -13.99
N LEU A 202 11.53 10.33 -12.96
CA LEU A 202 12.84 10.37 -12.30
C LEU A 202 13.89 9.58 -13.09
N ASN A 203 15.12 10.07 -13.08
CA ASN A 203 16.25 9.36 -13.68
C ASN A 203 16.76 8.22 -12.77
N THR A 204 17.65 7.38 -13.31
CA THR A 204 18.20 6.22 -12.59
C THR A 204 18.93 6.60 -11.31
N ASP A 205 19.68 7.70 -11.31
CA ASP A 205 20.45 8.16 -10.15
C ASP A 205 19.53 8.67 -9.04
N GLU A 206 18.45 9.40 -9.39
CA GLU A 206 17.42 9.83 -8.44
C GLU A 206 16.68 8.63 -7.85
N LEU A 207 16.33 7.64 -8.67
CA LEU A 207 15.69 6.41 -8.20
C LEU A 207 16.61 5.64 -7.24
N LYS A 208 17.90 5.54 -7.57
CA LYS A 208 18.90 4.89 -6.72
C LYS A 208 19.07 5.64 -5.40
N ALA A 209 19.16 6.97 -5.44
CA ALA A 209 19.26 7.81 -4.25
C ALA A 209 18.04 7.66 -3.32
N VAL A 210 16.84 7.50 -3.87
CA VAL A 210 15.65 7.18 -3.06
C VAL A 210 15.74 5.77 -2.49
N GLU A 211 16.13 4.78 -3.29
CA GLU A 211 16.28 3.39 -2.85
C GLU A 211 17.23 3.26 -1.65
N ASP A 212 18.36 3.97 -1.69
CA ASP A 212 19.37 3.98 -0.63
C ASP A 212 18.81 4.58 0.68
N ARG A 213 17.79 5.44 0.62
CA ARG A 213 17.11 6.00 1.80
C ARG A 213 16.00 5.12 2.39
N ILE A 214 15.58 4.09 1.66
CA ILE A 214 14.44 3.22 2.03
C ILE A 214 14.79 1.74 2.09
N GLN A 215 16.07 1.39 2.13
CA GLN A 215 16.58 0.03 2.15
C GLN A 215 15.90 -0.89 3.20
N LEU A 216 15.63 -0.40 4.41
CA LEU A 216 14.99 -1.20 5.47
C LEU A 216 13.51 -1.39 5.17
N ASP A 217 12.85 -0.35 4.64
CA ASP A 217 11.47 -0.46 4.16
C ASP A 217 11.36 -1.45 2.99
N THR A 218 12.35 -1.49 2.09
CA THR A 218 12.40 -2.45 0.99
C THR A 218 12.55 -3.89 1.51
N GLU A 219 13.42 -4.10 2.50
CA GLU A 219 13.61 -5.40 3.15
C GLU A 219 12.35 -5.84 3.91
N LEU A 220 11.75 -4.94 4.70
CA LEU A 220 10.51 -5.19 5.42
C LEU A 220 9.36 -5.48 4.44
N TYR A 221 9.25 -4.75 3.33
CA TYR A 221 8.21 -4.96 2.33
C TYR A 221 8.33 -6.33 1.66
N ARG A 222 9.55 -6.79 1.33
CA ARG A 222 9.79 -8.18 0.87
C ARG A 222 9.32 -9.20 1.89
N PHE A 223 9.69 -9.03 3.16
CA PHE A 223 9.24 -9.91 4.24
C PHE A 223 7.71 -9.90 4.39
N ALA A 224 7.10 -8.71 4.38
CA ALA A 224 5.66 -8.52 4.51
C ALA A 224 4.90 -9.20 3.35
N ARG A 225 5.41 -9.14 2.12
CA ARG A 225 4.81 -9.81 0.95
C ARG A 225 4.79 -11.32 1.10
N ALA A 226 5.90 -11.91 1.55
CA ALA A 226 5.98 -13.34 1.81
C ALA A 226 5.02 -13.76 2.93
N LEU A 227 5.02 -13.01 4.05
CA LEU A 227 4.13 -13.27 5.19
C LEU A 227 2.65 -13.14 4.82
N PHE A 228 2.29 -12.08 4.10
CA PHE A 228 0.93 -11.85 3.62
C PHE A 228 0.47 -12.97 2.68
N THR A 229 1.30 -13.32 1.70
CA THR A 229 1.03 -14.44 0.78
C THR A 229 0.75 -15.73 1.54
N ARG A 230 1.54 -16.04 2.57
CA ARG A 230 1.35 -17.24 3.39
C ARG A 230 0.04 -17.20 4.17
N ARG A 231 -0.23 -16.10 4.89
CA ARG A 231 -1.48 -15.93 5.67
C ARG A 231 -2.71 -15.96 4.75
N LEU A 232 -2.65 -15.28 3.61
CA LEU A 232 -3.68 -15.29 2.58
C LEU A 232 -3.96 -16.70 2.06
N THR A 233 -2.91 -17.43 1.72
CA THR A 233 -3.04 -18.80 1.20
C THR A 233 -3.71 -19.71 2.23
N LEU A 234 -3.34 -19.61 3.51
CA LEU A 234 -3.95 -20.39 4.59
C LEU A 234 -5.46 -20.16 4.73
N HIS A 235 -5.90 -18.90 4.63
CA HIS A 235 -7.33 -18.59 4.62
C HIS A 235 -8.01 -19.14 3.35
N LEU A 236 -7.43 -18.90 2.17
CA LEU A 236 -8.00 -19.32 0.89
C LEU A 236 -8.19 -20.83 0.77
N VAL A 237 -7.24 -21.64 1.24
CA VAL A 237 -7.34 -23.12 1.16
C VAL A 237 -8.41 -23.68 2.10
N SER A 238 -8.73 -22.94 3.16
CA SER A 238 -9.71 -23.33 4.18
C SER A 238 -11.11 -22.78 3.88
N ASP A 239 -11.22 -21.84 2.95
CA ASP A 239 -12.46 -21.13 2.64
C ASP A 239 -13.37 -21.91 1.68
N SER A 240 -14.53 -22.32 2.15
CA SER A 240 -15.52 -23.05 1.35
C SER A 240 -16.11 -22.24 0.19
N PHE A 241 -16.06 -20.91 0.26
CA PHE A 241 -16.49 -20.05 -0.86
C PHE A 241 -15.50 -20.06 -2.03
N VAL A 242 -14.26 -20.50 -1.80
CA VAL A 242 -13.25 -20.63 -2.87
C VAL A 242 -13.39 -22.02 -3.52
N PRO A 243 -13.63 -22.11 -4.83
CA PRO A 243 -13.78 -23.38 -5.53
C PRO A 243 -12.59 -24.32 -5.33
N PHE A 244 -12.87 -25.62 -5.25
CA PHE A 244 -11.85 -26.65 -5.05
C PHE A 244 -10.72 -26.59 -6.10
N SER A 245 -11.05 -26.28 -7.36
CA SER A 245 -10.08 -26.12 -8.45
C SER A 245 -9.07 -25.00 -8.22
N LEU A 246 -9.42 -23.96 -7.46
CA LEU A 246 -8.50 -22.88 -7.07
C LEU A 246 -7.80 -23.15 -5.74
N ARG A 247 -8.45 -23.89 -4.83
CA ARG A 247 -7.83 -24.30 -3.55
C ARG A 247 -6.74 -25.35 -3.73
N ARG A 248 -6.93 -26.31 -4.64
CA ARG A 248 -5.99 -27.42 -4.85
C ARG A 248 -4.56 -26.94 -5.21
N PRO A 249 -4.34 -26.07 -6.22
CA PRO A 249 -3.00 -25.57 -6.54
C PRO A 249 -2.35 -24.83 -5.36
N LEU A 250 -3.13 -24.03 -4.64
CA LEU A 250 -2.66 -23.29 -3.45
C LEU A 250 -2.22 -24.24 -2.35
N ARG A 251 -3.02 -25.27 -2.06
CA ARG A 251 -2.68 -26.30 -1.08
C ARG A 251 -1.41 -27.07 -1.48
N THR A 252 -1.28 -27.42 -2.77
CA THR A 252 -0.09 -28.10 -3.29
C THR A 252 1.17 -27.27 -3.07
N LEU A 253 1.14 -25.99 -3.46
CA LEU A 253 2.29 -25.11 -3.33
C LEU A 253 2.62 -24.78 -1.86
N LEU A 254 1.62 -24.73 -0.98
CA LEU A 254 1.80 -24.41 0.43
C LEU A 254 2.47 -25.54 1.23
N PHE A 255 2.12 -26.81 0.98
CA PHE A 255 2.53 -27.93 1.84
C PHE A 255 3.56 -28.89 1.23
N HIS A 256 3.75 -28.90 -0.10
CA HIS A 256 4.59 -29.90 -0.77
C HIS A 256 5.91 -29.36 -1.38
N ARG A 257 6.28 -28.09 -1.13
CA ARG A 257 7.54 -27.49 -1.64
C ARG A 257 8.22 -26.60 -0.57
N PRO A 258 9.06 -27.16 0.33
CA PRO A 258 9.42 -26.46 1.57
C PRO A 258 10.37 -25.26 1.45
N THR A 259 11.27 -25.17 0.45
CA THR A 259 12.46 -24.29 0.61
C THR A 259 12.81 -23.33 -0.52
N ALA A 260 12.20 -23.38 -1.71
CA ALA A 260 12.63 -22.51 -2.83
C ALA A 260 11.50 -21.90 -3.69
N LEU A 261 10.22 -22.15 -3.37
CA LEU A 261 9.09 -21.81 -4.26
C LEU A 261 8.03 -20.90 -3.62
N TRP A 262 8.32 -20.26 -2.49
CA TRP A 262 7.47 -19.19 -1.95
C TRP A 262 7.30 -18.05 -2.96
N ALA A 263 8.34 -17.78 -3.77
CA ALA A 263 8.26 -16.89 -4.92
C ALA A 263 7.17 -17.31 -5.93
N GLY A 264 6.91 -18.61 -6.07
CA GLY A 264 5.84 -19.14 -6.93
C GLY A 264 4.45 -18.81 -6.41
N LEU A 265 4.19 -18.98 -5.11
CA LEU A 265 2.91 -18.55 -4.51
C LEU A 265 2.71 -17.04 -4.59
N GLU A 266 3.77 -16.29 -4.30
CA GLU A 266 3.74 -14.84 -4.34
C GLU A 266 3.48 -14.36 -5.77
N HIS A 267 4.17 -14.92 -6.77
CA HIS A 267 3.94 -14.61 -8.17
C HIS A 267 2.53 -15.01 -8.63
N LEU A 268 2.06 -16.20 -8.22
CA LEU A 268 0.74 -16.70 -8.59
C LEU A 268 -0.38 -15.79 -8.07
N LEU A 269 -0.28 -15.35 -6.81
CA LEU A 269 -1.32 -14.56 -6.14
C LEU A 269 -1.16 -13.06 -6.38
N LEU A 270 0.02 -12.51 -6.09
CA LEU A 270 0.29 -11.06 -6.10
C LEU A 270 0.87 -10.58 -7.43
N GLY A 271 1.62 -11.44 -8.13
CA GLY A 271 2.26 -11.09 -9.40
C GLY A 271 3.32 -9.98 -9.27
N ASN A 272 3.66 -9.38 -10.42
CA ASN A 272 4.50 -8.20 -10.49
C ASN A 272 3.63 -6.97 -10.79
N LEU A 273 3.87 -5.86 -10.10
CA LEU A 273 3.08 -4.64 -10.23
C LEU A 273 3.14 -4.01 -11.62
N SER A 274 4.24 -4.23 -12.35
CA SER A 274 4.42 -3.73 -13.72
C SER A 274 3.79 -4.62 -14.79
N GLN A 275 3.19 -5.76 -14.41
CA GLN A 275 2.67 -6.76 -15.34
C GLN A 275 1.17 -7.02 -15.08
N PRO A 276 0.43 -7.51 -16.08
CA PRO A 276 -0.92 -8.01 -15.86
C PRO A 276 -0.96 -9.09 -14.77
N LEU A 277 -2.10 -9.20 -14.08
CA LEU A 277 -2.33 -10.30 -13.13
C LEU A 277 -2.23 -11.64 -13.85
N THR A 278 -1.75 -12.66 -13.13
CA THR A 278 -1.81 -14.03 -13.63
C THR A 278 -3.27 -14.43 -13.89
N PRO A 279 -3.56 -15.30 -14.87
CA PRO A 279 -4.93 -15.79 -15.11
C PRO A 279 -5.55 -16.41 -13.86
N PHE A 280 -4.72 -17.03 -13.00
CA PHE A 280 -5.14 -17.57 -11.71
C PHE A 280 -5.58 -16.46 -10.76
N ALA A 281 -4.74 -15.45 -10.51
CA ALA A 281 -5.05 -14.33 -9.63
C ALA A 281 -6.29 -13.58 -10.10
N PHE A 282 -6.43 -13.36 -11.41
CA PHE A 282 -7.60 -12.70 -11.99
C PHE A 282 -8.90 -13.47 -11.71
N ARG A 283 -8.91 -14.79 -11.97
CA ARG A 283 -10.08 -15.64 -11.69
C ARG A 283 -10.41 -15.68 -10.20
N LEU A 284 -9.39 -15.80 -9.35
CA LEU A 284 -9.57 -15.82 -7.91
C LEU A 284 -10.16 -14.49 -7.40
N GLN A 285 -9.58 -13.35 -7.78
CA GLN A 285 -10.09 -12.04 -7.37
C GLN A 285 -11.53 -11.81 -7.83
N LYS A 286 -11.89 -12.25 -9.03
CA LYS A 286 -13.28 -12.20 -9.52
C LYS A 286 -14.25 -12.97 -8.60
N ILE A 287 -13.83 -14.13 -8.09
CA ILE A 287 -14.63 -14.92 -7.14
C ILE A 287 -14.73 -14.22 -5.80
N LEU A 288 -13.61 -13.69 -5.29
CA LEU A 288 -13.60 -12.96 -4.01
C LEU A 288 -14.51 -11.73 -4.05
N ILE A 289 -14.43 -10.92 -5.10
CA ILE A 289 -15.29 -9.74 -5.27
C ILE A 289 -16.78 -10.14 -5.26
N ARG A 290 -17.14 -11.19 -6.01
CA ARG A 290 -18.52 -11.73 -6.00
C ARG A 290 -18.94 -12.20 -4.61
N SER A 291 -18.03 -12.82 -3.86
CA SER A 291 -18.28 -13.24 -2.48
C SER A 291 -18.53 -12.04 -1.57
N PHE A 292 -17.75 -10.96 -1.70
CA PHE A 292 -17.96 -9.74 -0.91
C PHE A 292 -19.33 -9.12 -1.19
N ILE A 293 -19.72 -9.05 -2.46
CA ILE A 293 -21.03 -8.52 -2.85
C ILE A 293 -22.16 -9.37 -2.27
N ARG A 294 -22.04 -10.71 -2.32
CA ARG A 294 -23.00 -11.62 -1.68
C ARG A 294 -23.08 -11.46 -0.16
N GLN A 295 -21.98 -11.06 0.47
CA GLN A 295 -21.92 -10.75 1.91
C GLN A 295 -22.46 -9.36 2.25
N GLY A 296 -22.83 -8.54 1.25
CA GLY A 296 -23.42 -7.21 1.44
C GLY A 296 -22.48 -6.04 1.16
N SER A 297 -21.25 -6.28 0.67
CA SER A 297 -20.38 -5.18 0.23
C SER A 297 -20.91 -4.53 -1.05
N THR A 298 -20.98 -3.21 -1.06
CA THR A 298 -21.46 -2.42 -2.20
C THR A 298 -20.31 -1.75 -2.96
N ALA A 299 -20.48 -1.56 -4.27
CA ALA A 299 -19.58 -0.72 -5.06
C ALA A 299 -19.93 0.77 -4.88
N LEU A 300 -18.97 1.65 -5.15
CA LEU A 300 -19.23 3.09 -5.20
C LEU A 300 -20.15 3.41 -6.39
N THR A 301 -21.10 4.32 -6.19
CA THR A 301 -21.96 4.81 -7.28
C THR A 301 -21.14 5.54 -8.34
N GLU A 302 -21.57 5.48 -9.60
CA GLU A 302 -20.86 6.14 -10.71
C GLU A 302 -20.74 7.67 -10.51
N SER A 303 -21.76 8.31 -9.91
CA SER A 303 -21.76 9.74 -9.62
C SER A 303 -20.66 10.13 -8.63
N ASN A 304 -20.53 9.37 -7.55
CA ASN A 304 -19.49 9.56 -6.54
C ASN A 304 -18.09 9.30 -7.12
N THR A 305 -17.98 8.30 -8.00
CA THR A 305 -16.72 7.93 -8.66
C THR A 305 -16.23 9.03 -9.61
N LYS A 306 -17.11 9.57 -10.47
CA LYS A 306 -16.78 10.67 -11.40
C LYS A 306 -16.41 11.96 -10.65
N SER A 307 -17.18 12.33 -9.62
CA SER A 307 -16.92 13.53 -8.81
C SER A 307 -15.56 13.46 -8.11
N ASN A 308 -15.26 12.33 -7.46
CA ASN A 308 -13.97 12.14 -6.79
C ASN A 308 -12.80 12.12 -7.79
N ARG A 309 -12.94 11.40 -8.91
CA ARG A 309 -11.90 11.34 -9.94
C ARG A 309 -11.56 12.73 -10.49
N ASN A 310 -12.56 13.54 -10.82
CA ASN A 310 -12.35 14.89 -11.34
C ASN A 310 -11.66 15.81 -10.31
N LYS A 311 -12.04 15.71 -9.03
CA LYS A 311 -11.35 16.44 -7.95
C LYS A 311 -9.86 16.07 -7.87
N TRP A 312 -9.54 14.78 -7.94
CA TRP A 312 -8.16 14.30 -7.87
C TRP A 312 -7.34 14.65 -9.12
N VAL A 313 -7.91 14.55 -10.32
CA VAL A 313 -7.24 14.95 -11.58
C VAL A 313 -6.92 16.45 -11.57
N ASN A 314 -7.86 17.30 -11.17
CA ASN A 314 -7.63 18.74 -11.08
C ASN A 314 -6.58 19.08 -10.02
N LYS A 315 -6.63 18.40 -8.86
CA LYS A 315 -5.61 18.53 -7.83
C LYS A 315 -4.23 18.13 -8.36
N LEU A 316 -4.17 17.06 -9.14
CA LEU A 316 -2.94 16.56 -9.74
C LEU A 316 -2.32 17.53 -10.74
N ALA A 317 -3.12 18.04 -11.67
CA ALA A 317 -2.66 19.03 -12.65
C ALA A 317 -2.10 20.28 -11.95
N SER A 318 -2.79 20.75 -10.92
CA SER A 318 -2.32 21.84 -10.07
C SER A 318 -0.99 21.50 -9.38
N ASP A 319 -0.88 20.32 -8.77
CA ASP A 319 0.30 19.91 -8.03
C ASP A 319 1.53 19.75 -8.95
N PHE A 320 1.36 19.20 -10.16
CA PHE A 320 2.44 19.14 -11.16
C PHE A 320 2.87 20.52 -11.67
N ALA A 321 1.92 21.45 -11.86
CA ALA A 321 2.21 22.83 -12.27
C ALA A 321 3.10 23.54 -11.23
N HIS A 322 2.71 23.46 -9.96
CA HIS A 322 3.47 24.04 -8.85
C HIS A 322 4.83 23.37 -8.65
N ALA A 323 4.96 22.11 -9.10
CA ALA A 323 6.19 21.36 -8.99
C ALA A 323 7.23 21.68 -10.07
N GLY A 324 6.88 22.48 -11.11
CA GLY A 324 7.73 22.71 -12.28
C GLY A 324 7.88 21.48 -13.17
N LEU A 325 7.01 20.48 -13.03
CA LEU A 325 7.11 19.17 -13.66
C LEU A 325 6.18 19.00 -14.88
N LEU A 326 5.57 20.09 -15.36
CA LEU A 326 4.63 20.05 -16.49
C LEU A 326 5.28 20.06 -17.89
N THR A 327 6.60 19.94 -18.01
CA THR A 327 7.25 19.93 -19.33
C THR A 327 7.10 18.62 -20.11
N ALA A 328 6.34 17.63 -19.61
CA ALA A 328 6.20 16.31 -20.25
C ALA A 328 4.76 15.90 -20.64
N PHE A 329 3.75 16.77 -20.51
CA PHE A 329 2.35 16.39 -20.80
C PHE A 329 1.63 17.21 -21.88
N SER A 330 2.31 18.14 -22.56
CA SER A 330 1.79 18.76 -23.79
C SER A 330 2.10 17.87 -25.00
N GLY A 331 1.39 16.75 -25.11
CA GLY A 331 1.58 15.78 -26.18
C GLY A 331 0.51 14.70 -26.24
N SER A 332 -0.76 15.10 -26.22
CA SER A 332 -1.93 14.39 -26.82
C SER A 332 -3.25 14.82 -26.16
N SER A 333 -3.55 16.13 -26.18
CA SER A 333 -4.93 16.58 -26.25
C SER A 333 -5.27 16.76 -27.73
N GLN A 334 -5.64 15.66 -28.41
CA GLN A 334 -6.54 15.78 -29.54
C GLN A 334 -7.94 15.44 -29.04
N GLU A 335 -8.75 16.49 -28.97
CA GLU A 335 -10.21 16.40 -28.97
C GLU A 335 -10.64 15.55 -30.17
N ASN A 336 -10.99 14.28 -29.95
CA ASN A 336 -11.84 13.58 -30.91
C ASN A 336 -13.27 14.07 -30.72
N LYS A 337 -13.55 15.13 -31.48
CA LYS A 337 -14.87 15.57 -31.92
C LYS A 337 -15.68 14.34 -32.35
N VAL A 338 -16.82 14.13 -31.71
CA VAL A 338 -17.88 13.26 -32.21
C VAL A 338 -18.37 13.88 -33.53
N THR A 339 -17.90 13.32 -34.65
CA THR A 339 -18.51 13.55 -35.96
C THR A 339 -19.37 12.34 -36.28
N HIS A 340 -20.69 12.59 -36.39
CA HIS A 340 -21.63 11.73 -37.07
C HIS A 340 -21.08 11.30 -38.43
N VAL A 341 -20.81 10.02 -38.60
CA VAL A 341 -20.74 9.37 -39.91
C VAL A 341 -21.76 8.24 -39.88
N LYS A 342 -22.75 8.37 -40.76
CA LYS A 342 -23.69 7.31 -41.11
C LYS A 342 -22.90 6.19 -41.79
N GLU A 343 -22.97 4.98 -41.24
CA GLU A 343 -22.64 3.77 -42.00
C GLU A 343 -23.95 3.00 -42.21
N ASN A 344 -24.51 3.16 -43.41
CA ASN A 344 -25.18 2.07 -44.09
C ASN A 344 -24.07 1.14 -44.58
N LEU A 345 -24.24 -0.18 -44.42
CA LEU A 345 -23.88 -1.21 -45.39
C LEU A 345 -24.42 -2.57 -44.89
N ASP A 346 -25.58 -2.89 -45.48
CA ASP A 346 -26.01 -4.17 -46.05
C ASP A 346 -26.02 -5.48 -45.24
N GLU A 347 -27.26 -5.94 -45.08
CA GLU A 347 -27.69 -7.34 -45.13
C GLU A 347 -27.03 -8.12 -46.28
N LYS A 348 -26.45 -9.29 -45.98
CA LYS A 348 -26.93 -10.59 -46.50
C LYS A 348 -25.99 -11.75 -46.17
N GLU A 349 -26.63 -12.90 -46.00
CA GLU A 349 -26.11 -14.27 -46.02
C GLU A 349 -25.47 -14.80 -44.71
N ARG A 350 -25.88 -15.93 -44.14
CA ARG A 350 -26.93 -16.89 -44.51
C ARG A 350 -27.23 -17.77 -43.30
N GLU A 351 -28.47 -18.21 -43.24
CA GLU A 351 -29.03 -19.25 -42.39
C GLU A 351 -28.21 -20.54 -42.42
N GLU A 352 -28.12 -21.24 -41.29
CA GLU A 352 -28.34 -22.68 -41.29
C GLU A 352 -28.97 -23.13 -39.97
N VAL A 353 -30.18 -23.67 -40.14
CA VAL A 353 -31.06 -24.30 -39.18
C VAL A 353 -30.57 -25.72 -38.92
N TYR A 354 -30.57 -26.16 -37.66
CA TYR A 354 -30.96 -27.54 -37.33
C TYR A 354 -31.65 -27.55 -35.97
N GLU A 355 -32.96 -27.80 -36.01
CA GLU A 355 -33.74 -28.38 -34.92
C GLU A 355 -33.18 -29.78 -34.61
N ASP A 356 -33.08 -30.16 -33.34
CA ASP A 356 -33.70 -31.43 -32.93
C ASP A 356 -34.14 -31.39 -31.46
N LYS A 357 -35.27 -32.07 -31.24
CA LYS A 357 -36.10 -32.14 -30.06
C LYS A 357 -35.52 -33.14 -29.06
N GLY A 358 -35.77 -32.91 -27.77
CA GLY A 358 -35.37 -33.85 -26.72
C GLY A 358 -35.87 -33.47 -25.34
N SER A 359 -37.19 -33.46 -25.17
CA SER A 359 -37.90 -33.45 -23.89
C SER A 359 -37.45 -34.62 -23.01
N LEU A 360 -36.98 -34.36 -21.79
CA LEU A 360 -37.07 -35.30 -20.66
C LEU A 360 -37.20 -34.53 -19.34
N THR A 361 -38.46 -34.31 -18.95
CA THR A 361 -38.91 -34.22 -17.57
C THR A 361 -38.62 -35.53 -16.84
N PHE A 362 -38.10 -35.49 -15.61
CA PHE A 362 -38.42 -36.55 -14.65
C PHE A 362 -38.36 -36.05 -13.21
N ASP A 363 -39.36 -36.51 -12.48
CA ASP A 363 -39.80 -36.13 -11.16
C ASP A 363 -38.87 -36.48 -9.99
N SER A 364 -39.10 -35.74 -8.90
CA SER A 364 -38.85 -36.16 -7.52
C SER A 364 -39.47 -37.53 -7.23
N PRO A 365 -38.86 -38.33 -6.34
CA PRO A 365 -39.61 -38.67 -5.14
C PRO A 365 -38.79 -38.81 -3.84
N TYR A 366 -39.46 -38.44 -2.76
CA TYR A 366 -39.51 -39.09 -1.43
C TYR A 366 -38.25 -39.26 -0.55
N PHE A 367 -38.39 -38.68 0.65
CA PHE A 367 -37.77 -39.08 1.92
C PHE A 367 -37.98 -40.56 2.25
N PRO A 368 -37.08 -41.15 3.06
CA PRO A 368 -37.53 -41.50 4.39
C PRO A 368 -36.55 -41.13 5.52
N SER A 369 -37.16 -40.86 6.67
CA SER A 369 -36.54 -40.73 7.98
C SER A 369 -36.13 -42.10 8.52
N GLN A 370 -34.91 -42.21 9.08
CA GLN A 370 -34.64 -43.11 10.21
C GLN A 370 -33.65 -42.47 11.19
N ARG A 371 -34.12 -42.31 12.44
CA ARG A 371 -33.31 -42.28 13.67
C ARG A 371 -32.71 -43.66 13.94
N VAL A 372 -31.61 -43.70 14.70
CA VAL A 372 -31.15 -44.71 15.70
C VAL A 372 -29.64 -44.40 15.96
N THR A 373 -29.30 -43.63 17.00
CA THR A 373 -28.81 -43.99 18.37
C THR A 373 -27.37 -44.50 18.48
N GLY A 374 -26.60 -43.85 19.39
CA GLY A 374 -25.42 -44.38 20.11
C GLY A 374 -24.13 -44.46 19.29
N GLU A 375 -22.92 -44.30 19.81
CA GLU A 375 -22.41 -43.98 21.15
C GLU A 375 -20.90 -43.68 20.95
N GLN A 376 -20.36 -42.83 21.83
CA GLN A 376 -18.96 -42.69 22.27
C GLN A 376 -17.81 -43.32 21.47
N ASN A 377 -16.81 -42.50 21.12
CA ASN A 377 -15.48 -42.63 21.73
C ASN A 377 -14.58 -41.43 21.39
N GLU A 378 -14.29 -40.64 22.43
CA GLU A 378 -13.20 -39.68 22.49
C GLU A 378 -11.87 -40.43 22.50
N HIS A 379 -10.92 -40.08 21.64
CA HIS A 379 -9.50 -40.29 21.89
C HIS A 379 -8.71 -39.08 21.43
N SER A 380 -8.43 -38.22 22.41
CA SER A 380 -7.45 -37.15 22.40
C SER A 380 -6.05 -37.75 22.28
N ILE A 381 -5.26 -37.27 21.31
CA ILE A 381 -3.82 -37.52 21.27
C ILE A 381 -3.13 -36.16 21.22
N GLU A 382 -2.72 -35.70 22.40
CA GLU A 382 -1.67 -34.70 22.59
C GLU A 382 -0.30 -35.34 22.35
N TYR A 383 0.59 -34.65 21.65
CA TYR A 383 2.04 -34.86 21.73
C TYR A 383 2.79 -33.54 21.45
N PRO A 384 4.03 -33.40 21.95
CA PRO A 384 4.56 -32.18 22.52
C PRO A 384 5.49 -31.45 21.55
N ILE A 385 5.67 -30.17 21.84
CA ILE A 385 6.62 -29.27 21.20
C ILE A 385 8.03 -29.52 21.78
N PRO A 386 9.06 -29.56 20.93
CA PRO A 386 10.31 -28.86 21.19
C PRO A 386 10.44 -27.57 20.36
#